data_AF-A0A8T0VF99-F1
#
_entry.id   AF-A0A8T0VF99-F1
#
_cell.length_a   1.000
_cell.length_b   1.000
_cell.length_c   1.000
_cell.angle_alpha   90.00
_cell.angle_beta   90.00
_cell.angle_gamma   90.00
#
_symmetry.space_group_name_H-M   'P 1'
#
loop_
_entity.id
_entity.type
_entity.pdbx_description
1 polymer ?
#
loop_
_entity_poly.entity_id
_entity_poly.type
_entity_poly.pdbx_seq_one_letter_code
_entity_poly.pdbx_strand_id
1 'polypeptide(L)'
;MWPLLLVPFLLAAAAHASAAEPPAAAMAPWPEQYHALVVSNLTARGGRLQVIDIYYDWPRGRDLNLVRLQLPDAGEPPLRNVEWANGTSYLFDATSCQTYHFDVGLLPPDWKKAGDAAYLGRARVDGFDCYVWSNFLFARYYEDVATGRPVAWNFGMDERHVLSFEPGGVLEDSSMWQAPAYCFDGSNGGDAAGGVGGQGSRDDLVNSMIGFAGAPAAAASFEQDAAACDEL
;
A
#
# COMPACT_ATOMS: atom_id res chain seq x y z
N MET A 1 37.98 39.73 -42.27
CA MET A 1 36.50 39.62 -42.30
C MET A 1 36.15 38.21 -41.86
N TRP A 2 35.95 38.02 -40.55
CA TRP A 2 35.60 36.73 -39.94
C TRP A 2 34.10 36.48 -40.15
N PRO A 3 33.63 35.31 -40.64
CA PRO A 3 32.21 35.07 -40.72
C PRO A 3 31.68 34.70 -39.34
N LEU A 4 30.62 35.39 -38.92
CA LEU A 4 29.75 34.99 -37.82
C LEU A 4 29.16 33.61 -38.12
N LEU A 5 29.50 32.60 -37.33
CA LEU A 5 28.76 31.34 -37.26
C LEU A 5 27.52 31.59 -36.41
N LEU A 6 26.36 31.70 -37.07
CA LEU A 6 25.04 31.65 -36.44
C LEU A 6 24.78 30.23 -35.94
N VAL A 7 24.82 30.04 -34.62
CA VAL A 7 24.35 28.82 -33.97
C VAL A 7 22.82 28.85 -33.97
N PRO A 8 22.11 27.87 -34.56
CA PRO A 8 20.66 27.81 -34.42
C PRO A 8 20.34 27.34 -33.00
N PHE A 9 19.65 28.18 -32.23
CA PHE A 9 19.00 27.79 -30.99
C PHE A 9 17.91 26.76 -31.34
N LEU A 10 18.21 25.47 -31.18
CA LEU A 10 17.21 24.41 -31.15
C LEU A 10 16.35 24.64 -29.90
N LEU A 11 15.19 25.28 -30.06
CA LEU A 11 14.14 25.20 -29.05
C LEU A 11 13.68 23.74 -28.97
N ALA A 12 14.18 23.01 -27.98
CA ALA A 12 13.58 21.75 -27.57
C ALA A 12 12.17 22.06 -27.05
N ALA A 13 11.15 21.80 -27.87
CA ALA A 13 9.78 21.75 -27.40
C ALA A 13 9.69 20.60 -26.40
N ALA A 14 9.69 20.91 -25.10
CA ALA A 14 9.32 19.94 -24.08
C ALA A 14 7.87 19.55 -24.33
N ALA A 15 7.67 18.40 -24.98
CA ALA A 15 6.37 17.76 -25.06
C ALA A 15 5.92 17.52 -23.62
N HIS A 16 5.00 18.36 -23.13
CA HIS A 16 4.26 18.04 -21.94
C HIS A 16 3.46 16.79 -22.30
N ALA A 17 3.89 15.63 -21.79
CA ALA A 17 3.08 14.45 -21.81
C ALA A 17 1.80 14.80 -21.05
N SER A 18 0.72 15.07 -21.78
CA SER A 18 -0.61 15.16 -21.19
C SER A 18 -0.82 13.84 -20.48
N ALA A 19 -1.03 13.86 -19.17
CA ALA A 19 -1.52 12.69 -18.46
C ALA A 19 -2.78 12.24 -19.22
N ALA A 20 -2.74 11.02 -19.75
CA ALA A 20 -3.89 10.47 -20.47
C ALA A 20 -5.05 10.39 -19.48
N GLU A 21 -6.22 10.86 -19.88
CA GLU A 21 -7.42 10.69 -19.06
C GLU A 21 -7.69 9.18 -18.88
N PRO A 22 -8.00 8.71 -17.67
CA PRO A 22 -8.30 7.30 -17.44
C PRO A 22 -9.54 6.89 -18.25
N PRO A 23 -9.53 5.72 -18.92
CA PRO A 23 -10.73 5.21 -19.56
C PRO A 23 -11.81 4.90 -18.52
N ALA A 24 -13.09 5.01 -18.90
CA ALA A 24 -14.21 4.78 -17.97
C ALA A 24 -14.15 3.42 -17.24
N ALA A 25 -13.61 2.38 -17.88
CA ALA A 25 -13.40 1.07 -17.26
C ALA A 25 -12.41 1.11 -16.08
N ALA A 26 -11.35 1.92 -16.15
CA ALA A 26 -10.39 2.11 -15.07
C ALA A 26 -11.00 2.83 -13.85
N MET A 27 -12.14 3.51 -14.04
CA MET A 27 -12.85 4.24 -13.00
C MET A 27 -13.88 3.40 -12.24
N ALA A 28 -14.00 2.10 -12.54
CA ALA A 28 -14.92 1.21 -11.84
C ALA A 28 -14.60 1.19 -10.33
N PRO A 29 -15.60 1.36 -9.44
CA PRO A 29 -15.36 1.32 -8.00
C PRO A 29 -14.95 -0.10 -7.57
N TRP A 30 -14.28 -0.19 -6.42
CA TRP A 30 -14.12 -1.48 -5.74
C TRP A 30 -15.48 -2.04 -5.31
N PRO A 31 -15.57 -3.37 -5.10
CA PRO A 31 -16.66 -3.95 -4.33
C PRO A 31 -16.72 -3.34 -2.92
N GLU A 32 -17.92 -3.14 -2.38
CA GLU A 32 -18.09 -2.66 -0.99
C GLU A 32 -17.55 -3.65 0.04
N GLN A 33 -17.46 -4.93 -0.33
CA GLN A 33 -16.89 -5.99 0.49
C GLN A 33 -16.07 -6.91 -0.40
N TYR A 34 -14.92 -7.38 0.06
CA TYR A 34 -14.16 -8.41 -0.63
C TYR A 34 -13.24 -9.18 0.32
N HIS A 35 -12.88 -10.39 -0.12
CA HIS A 35 -11.72 -11.12 0.40
C HIS A 35 -10.63 -11.17 -0.68
N ALA A 36 -9.38 -10.90 -0.28
CA ALA A 36 -8.22 -11.08 -1.13
C ALA A 36 -7.18 -11.94 -0.43
N LEU A 37 -6.59 -12.89 -1.16
CA LEU A 37 -5.40 -13.60 -0.72
C LEU A 37 -4.21 -13.00 -1.45
N VAL A 38 -3.25 -12.46 -0.69
CA VAL A 38 -2.05 -11.84 -1.25
C VAL A 38 -0.78 -12.44 -0.69
N VAL A 39 0.30 -12.35 -1.46
CA VAL A 39 1.64 -12.74 -1.04
C VAL A 39 2.56 -11.52 -1.05
N SER A 40 3.34 -11.36 0.01
CA SER A 40 4.40 -10.36 0.09
C SER A 40 5.75 -11.01 0.31
N ASN A 41 6.73 -10.63 -0.51
CA ASN A 41 8.10 -11.12 -0.42
C ASN A 41 9.03 -10.08 0.23
N LEU A 42 9.32 -10.28 1.51
CA LEU A 42 10.20 -9.41 2.27
C LEU A 42 11.65 -9.91 2.35
N THR A 43 12.02 -11.00 1.66
CA THR A 43 13.32 -11.67 1.85
C THR A 43 14.51 -10.82 1.42
N ALA A 44 14.34 -9.95 0.41
CA ALA A 44 15.40 -9.04 -0.06
C ALA A 44 15.88 -8.07 1.05
N ARG A 45 15.09 -7.92 2.12
CA ARG A 45 15.33 -6.99 3.23
C ARG A 45 15.60 -7.74 4.56
N GLY A 46 15.84 -9.05 4.50
CA GLY A 46 15.98 -9.89 5.69
C GLY A 46 14.66 -10.32 6.35
N GLY A 47 13.52 -9.99 5.75
CA GLY A 47 12.19 -10.46 6.18
C GLY A 47 11.86 -11.87 5.69
N ARG A 48 10.60 -12.28 5.88
CA ARG A 48 10.07 -13.60 5.47
C ARG A 48 8.91 -13.43 4.49
N LEU A 49 8.67 -14.47 3.69
CA LEU A 49 7.54 -14.52 2.79
C LEU A 49 6.23 -14.63 3.58
N GLN A 50 5.29 -13.74 3.28
CA GLN A 50 4.00 -13.63 3.94
C GLN A 50 2.86 -14.05 3.01
N VAL A 51 1.84 -14.66 3.59
CA VAL A 51 0.54 -14.93 2.99
C VAL A 51 -0.49 -14.18 3.83
N ILE A 52 -1.23 -13.27 3.21
CA ILE A 52 -2.11 -12.34 3.90
C ILE A 52 -3.52 -12.52 3.35
N ASP A 53 -4.49 -12.81 4.23
CA ASP A 53 -5.89 -12.61 3.89
C ASP A 53 -6.28 -11.18 4.22
N ILE A 54 -6.83 -10.47 3.24
CA ILE A 54 -7.42 -9.15 3.44
C ILE A 54 -8.94 -9.29 3.36
N TYR A 55 -9.62 -8.85 4.40
CA TYR A 55 -11.08 -8.73 4.44
C TYR A 55 -11.43 -7.25 4.54
N TYR A 56 -12.03 -6.73 3.47
CA TYR A 56 -12.51 -5.36 3.40
C TYR A 56 -14.04 -5.33 3.57
N ASP A 57 -14.54 -4.50 4.48
CA ASP A 57 -15.96 -4.38 4.80
C ASP A 57 -16.37 -2.91 4.96
N TRP A 58 -16.51 -2.22 3.82
CA TRP A 58 -16.83 -0.79 3.76
C TRP A 58 -18.13 -0.41 4.49
N PRO A 59 -19.26 -1.15 4.35
CA PRO A 59 -20.49 -0.81 5.06
C PRO A 59 -20.35 -0.79 6.58
N ARG A 60 -19.35 -1.49 7.13
CA ARG A 60 -19.01 -1.48 8.56
C ARG A 60 -17.75 -0.69 8.88
N GLY A 61 -17.15 -0.02 7.88
CA GLY A 61 -16.00 0.85 8.03
C GLY A 61 -14.77 0.14 8.63
N ARG A 62 -14.48 -1.09 8.20
CA ARG A 62 -13.40 -1.91 8.76
C ARG A 62 -12.66 -2.71 7.69
N ASP A 63 -11.37 -2.95 7.94
CA ASP A 63 -10.51 -3.84 7.16
C ASP A 63 -9.67 -4.71 8.12
N LEU A 64 -9.43 -5.97 7.74
CA LEU A 64 -8.54 -6.88 8.46
C LEU A 64 -7.52 -7.46 7.49
N ASN A 65 -6.24 -7.24 7.79
CA ASN A 65 -5.15 -8.05 7.24
C ASN A 65 -4.77 -9.13 8.25
N LEU A 66 -5.03 -10.40 7.92
CA LEU A 66 -4.59 -11.56 8.69
C LEU A 66 -3.30 -12.10 8.06
N VAL A 67 -2.16 -11.74 8.66
CA VAL A 67 -0.83 -12.03 8.13
C VAL A 67 -0.30 -13.33 8.71
N ARG A 68 0.07 -14.25 7.82
CA ARG A 68 0.76 -15.49 8.16
C ARG A 68 2.07 -15.55 7.42
N LEU A 69 3.04 -16.26 7.99
CA LEU A 69 4.24 -16.62 7.26
C LEU A 69 3.97 -17.86 6.43
N GLN A 70 4.57 -17.97 5.25
CA GLN A 70 4.41 -19.17 4.42
C GLN A 70 4.92 -20.42 5.16
N LEU A 71 6.01 -20.26 5.91
CA LEU A 71 6.64 -21.32 6.69
C LEU A 71 6.87 -20.81 8.12
N PRO A 72 5.84 -20.78 9.00
CA PRO A 72 5.96 -20.27 10.36
C PRO A 72 6.77 -21.22 11.25
N ASP A 73 7.42 -20.67 12.27
CA ASP A 73 7.96 -21.52 13.34
C ASP A 73 6.81 -22.13 14.16
N ALA A 74 7.08 -23.24 14.83
CA ALA A 74 6.04 -23.96 15.57
C ALA A 74 5.41 -23.06 16.66
N GLY A 75 4.12 -22.77 16.51
CA GLY A 75 3.35 -21.95 17.46
C GLY A 75 3.43 -20.44 17.22
N GLU A 76 4.06 -19.98 16.13
CA GLU A 76 4.08 -18.56 15.77
C GLU A 76 2.66 -18.08 15.41
N PRO A 77 2.04 -17.17 16.20
CA PRO A 77 0.67 -16.74 15.96
C PRO A 77 0.59 -15.83 14.72
N PRO A 78 -0.56 -15.80 14.03
CA PRO A 78 -0.75 -14.83 12.96
C PRO A 78 -0.79 -13.42 13.52
N LEU A 79 -0.20 -12.49 12.78
CA LEU A 79 -0.31 -11.06 13.06
C LEU A 79 -1.62 -10.54 12.46
N ARG A 80 -2.32 -9.68 13.21
CA ARG A 80 -3.58 -9.05 12.77
C ARG A 80 -3.39 -7.56 12.70
N ASN A 81 -3.75 -6.97 11.56
CA ASN A 81 -3.91 -5.54 11.43
C ASN A 81 -5.40 -5.25 11.20
N VAL A 82 -6.06 -4.65 12.18
CA VAL A 82 -7.45 -4.20 12.05
C VAL A 82 -7.44 -2.70 11.86
N GLU A 83 -8.01 -2.26 10.75
CA GLU A 83 -8.08 -0.85 10.35
C GLU A 83 -9.52 -0.39 10.31
N TRP A 84 -9.76 0.86 10.71
CA TRP A 84 -11.07 1.47 10.79
C TRP A 84 -11.17 2.70 9.89
N ALA A 85 -12.37 2.95 9.36
CA ALA A 85 -12.65 4.10 8.50
C ALA A 85 -12.42 5.47 9.19
N ASN A 86 -12.34 5.50 10.53
CA ASN A 86 -12.01 6.70 11.29
C ASN A 86 -10.49 6.98 11.38
N GLY A 87 -9.65 6.17 10.73
CA GLY A 87 -8.20 6.32 10.76
C GLY A 87 -7.48 5.45 11.78
N THR A 88 -8.17 4.87 12.75
CA THR A 88 -7.52 4.04 13.77
C THR A 88 -7.14 2.67 13.20
N SER A 89 -5.93 2.22 13.50
CA SER A 89 -5.45 0.87 13.17
C SER A 89 -4.80 0.22 14.40
N TYR A 90 -4.99 -1.09 14.54
CA TYR A 90 -4.40 -1.92 15.57
C TYR A 90 -3.65 -3.09 14.94
N LEU A 91 -2.34 -3.13 15.14
CA LEU A 91 -1.47 -4.22 14.74
C LEU A 91 -1.12 -5.05 15.98
N PHE A 92 -1.55 -6.30 16.04
CA PHE A 92 -1.38 -7.11 17.24
C PHE A 92 -1.23 -8.61 16.97
N ASP A 93 -0.51 -9.27 17.87
CA ASP A 93 -0.44 -10.72 18.02
C ASP A 93 -0.87 -11.09 19.46
N ALA A 94 -0.67 -12.34 19.90
CA ALA A 94 -1.08 -12.79 21.24
C ALA A 94 -0.42 -12.06 22.43
N THR A 95 0.65 -11.30 22.20
CA THR A 95 1.52 -10.71 23.23
C THR A 95 1.84 -9.24 23.01
N SER A 96 1.70 -8.73 21.78
CA SER A 96 2.07 -7.37 21.40
C SER A 96 0.91 -6.62 20.74
N CYS A 97 0.89 -5.30 20.90
CA CYS A 97 -0.02 -4.42 20.17
C CYS A 97 0.63 -3.08 19.85
N GLN A 98 0.39 -2.59 18.65
CA GLN A 98 0.75 -1.24 18.19
C GLN A 98 -0.52 -0.56 17.68
N THR A 99 -0.69 0.70 18.03
CA THR A 99 -1.85 1.51 17.64
C THR A 99 -1.38 2.62 16.73
N TYR A 100 -2.08 2.80 15.62
CA TYR A 100 -1.79 3.84 14.62
C TYR A 100 -3.02 4.69 14.37
N HIS A 101 -2.80 5.93 13.93
CA HIS A 101 -3.83 6.80 13.39
C HIS A 101 -3.39 7.35 12.04
N PHE A 102 -4.21 7.12 11.03
CA PHE A 102 -4.04 7.63 9.67
C PHE A 102 -5.23 8.54 9.35
N ASP A 103 -5.01 9.84 9.15
CA ASP A 103 -6.09 10.83 8.97
C ASP A 103 -7.09 10.48 7.85
N VAL A 104 -6.63 9.75 6.84
CA VAL A 104 -7.43 9.30 5.70
C VAL A 104 -8.31 8.08 6.02
N GLY A 105 -7.89 7.23 6.95
CA GLY A 105 -8.49 5.93 7.21
C GLY A 105 -8.54 5.01 5.99
N LEU A 106 -9.59 4.19 5.94
CA LEU A 106 -9.82 3.25 4.85
C LEU A 106 -10.18 3.98 3.57
N LEU A 107 -9.61 3.52 2.46
CA LEU A 107 -10.06 4.02 1.16
C LEU A 107 -11.51 3.62 0.89
N PRO A 108 -12.35 4.57 0.43
CA PRO A 108 -13.70 4.25 -0.02
C PRO A 108 -13.66 3.49 -1.34
N PRO A 109 -14.73 2.76 -1.70
CA PRO A 109 -14.79 2.02 -2.96
C PRO A 109 -14.54 2.86 -4.21
N ASP A 110 -14.84 4.15 -4.16
CA ASP A 110 -14.69 5.09 -5.26
C ASP A 110 -13.42 5.94 -5.16
N TRP A 111 -12.42 5.54 -4.38
CA TRP A 111 -11.18 6.31 -4.16
C TRP A 111 -10.48 6.77 -5.44
N LYS A 112 -10.63 6.05 -6.57
CA LYS A 112 -10.09 6.44 -7.88
C LYS A 112 -10.68 7.75 -8.43
N LYS A 113 -11.82 8.20 -7.91
CA LYS A 113 -12.46 9.49 -8.23
C LYS A 113 -12.03 10.62 -7.30
N ALA A 114 -11.37 10.31 -6.19
CA ALA A 114 -10.88 11.32 -5.26
C ALA A 114 -9.75 12.14 -5.91
N GLY A 115 -9.63 13.42 -5.53
CA GLY A 115 -8.64 14.35 -6.11
C GLY A 115 -7.19 13.93 -5.91
N ASP A 116 -6.92 13.03 -4.95
CA ASP A 116 -5.56 12.57 -4.62
C ASP A 116 -5.19 11.24 -5.31
N ALA A 117 -6.07 10.70 -6.16
CA ALA A 117 -5.76 9.56 -7.02
C ALA A 117 -5.25 10.02 -8.38
N ALA A 118 -4.08 9.53 -8.78
CA ALA A 118 -3.44 9.82 -10.05
C ALA A 118 -3.41 8.56 -10.93
N TYR A 119 -4.01 8.64 -12.11
CA TYR A 119 -3.85 7.61 -13.13
C TYR A 119 -2.48 7.75 -13.80
N LEU A 120 -1.72 6.65 -13.82
CA LEU A 120 -0.34 6.61 -14.32
C LEU A 120 -0.22 5.94 -15.69
N GLY A 121 -1.32 5.41 -16.25
CA GLY A 121 -1.34 4.73 -17.53
C GLY A 121 -1.44 3.20 -17.37
N ARG A 122 -0.66 2.46 -18.18
CA ARG A 122 -0.69 1.00 -18.24
C ARG A 122 0.68 0.40 -17.99
N ALA A 123 0.71 -0.78 -17.37
CA ALA A 123 1.93 -1.57 -17.17
C ALA A 123 1.63 -3.07 -17.23
N ARG A 124 2.67 -3.88 -17.47
CA ARG A 124 2.59 -5.34 -17.41
C ARG A 124 3.07 -5.81 -16.04
N VAL A 125 2.23 -6.52 -15.28
CA VAL A 125 2.56 -7.09 -13.95
C VAL A 125 2.02 -8.51 -13.87
N ASP A 126 2.84 -9.46 -13.43
CA ASP A 126 2.47 -10.89 -13.27
C ASP A 126 1.82 -11.53 -14.51
N GLY A 127 2.17 -11.03 -15.70
CA GLY A 127 1.60 -11.45 -16.98
C GLY A 127 0.32 -10.70 -17.42
N PHE A 128 -0.28 -9.89 -16.54
CA PHE A 128 -1.49 -9.09 -16.77
C PHE A 128 -1.18 -7.69 -17.31
N ASP A 129 -1.99 -7.21 -18.24
CA ASP A 129 -1.98 -5.82 -18.67
C ASP A 129 -2.86 -5.01 -17.72
N CYS A 130 -2.26 -4.07 -17.00
CA CYS A 130 -2.90 -3.41 -15.87
C CYS A 130 -3.07 -1.91 -16.10
N TYR A 131 -4.20 -1.37 -15.66
CA TYR A 131 -4.30 0.04 -15.30
C TYR A 131 -3.48 0.31 -14.05
N VAL A 132 -2.74 1.42 -14.04
CA VAL A 132 -1.89 1.81 -12.91
C VAL A 132 -2.42 3.07 -12.29
N TRP A 133 -2.63 3.01 -10.98
CA TRP A 133 -3.06 4.13 -10.17
C TRP A 133 -2.06 4.38 -9.05
N SER A 134 -1.84 5.63 -8.72
CA SER A 134 -1.17 6.04 -7.51
C SER A 134 -2.16 6.80 -6.64
N ASN A 135 -2.13 6.57 -5.35
CA ASN A 135 -2.66 7.50 -4.38
C ASN A 135 -1.64 7.60 -3.23
N PHE A 136 -1.84 8.52 -2.30
CA PHE A 136 -0.90 8.74 -1.20
C PHE A 136 -0.83 7.59 -0.18
N LEU A 137 -1.72 6.59 -0.27
CA LEU A 137 -1.73 5.42 0.63
C LEU A 137 -1.15 4.16 -0.02
N PHE A 138 -1.70 3.72 -1.15
CA PHE A 138 -1.38 2.45 -1.81
C PHE A 138 -0.11 2.47 -2.64
N ALA A 139 0.57 3.61 -2.71
CA ALA A 139 1.73 3.99 -3.54
C ALA A 139 1.68 3.55 -5.02
N ARG A 140 1.39 2.30 -5.37
CA ARG A 140 0.84 1.89 -6.68
C ARG A 140 -0.20 0.76 -6.56
N TYR A 141 -1.33 0.95 -7.23
CA TYR A 141 -2.40 -0.04 -7.41
C TYR A 141 -2.44 -0.48 -8.88
N TYR A 142 -2.41 -1.79 -9.10
CA TYR A 142 -2.45 -2.41 -10.43
C TYR A 142 -3.74 -3.21 -10.59
N GLU A 143 -4.49 -2.90 -11.64
CA GLU A 143 -5.79 -3.50 -11.93
C GLU A 143 -5.82 -4.07 -13.33
N ASP A 144 -6.10 -5.36 -13.46
CA ASP A 144 -6.17 -6.04 -14.76
C ASP A 144 -7.20 -5.36 -15.66
N VAL A 145 -6.77 -4.94 -16.84
CA VAL A 145 -7.62 -4.27 -17.83
C VAL A 145 -8.76 -5.16 -18.30
N ALA A 146 -8.55 -6.48 -18.38
CA ALA A 146 -9.55 -7.40 -18.91
C ALA A 146 -10.71 -7.62 -17.94
N THR A 147 -10.44 -7.61 -16.63
CA THR A 147 -11.42 -8.01 -15.61
C THR A 147 -11.74 -6.94 -14.57
N GLY A 148 -10.92 -5.90 -14.45
CA GLY A 148 -11.03 -4.90 -13.37
C GLY A 148 -10.61 -5.44 -12.00
N ARG A 149 -9.98 -6.61 -11.92
CA ARG A 149 -9.56 -7.20 -10.64
C ARG A 149 -8.16 -6.69 -10.24
N PRO A 150 -7.90 -6.51 -8.93
CA PRO A 150 -6.57 -6.14 -8.48
C PRO A 150 -5.57 -7.26 -8.78
N VAL A 151 -4.38 -6.85 -9.24
CA VAL A 151 -3.25 -7.74 -9.54
C VAL A 151 -2.15 -7.55 -8.51
N ALA A 152 -1.83 -6.31 -8.14
CA ALA A 152 -0.82 -6.01 -7.16
C ALA A 152 -1.08 -4.67 -6.45
N TRP A 153 -0.56 -4.58 -5.22
CA TRP A 153 -0.46 -3.36 -4.42
C TRP A 153 1.00 -3.20 -4.01
N ASN A 154 1.59 -2.06 -4.31
CA ASN A 154 2.99 -1.78 -3.98
C ASN A 154 3.05 -0.56 -3.07
N PHE A 155 3.47 -0.78 -1.83
CA PHE A 155 3.64 0.22 -0.78
C PHE A 155 5.11 0.63 -0.65
N GLY A 156 5.74 0.98 -1.77
CA GLY A 156 7.17 1.29 -1.86
C GLY A 156 8.03 0.04 -1.79
N MET A 157 8.35 -0.40 -0.57
CA MET A 157 9.24 -1.53 -0.33
C MET A 157 8.50 -2.82 0.07
N ASP A 158 7.17 -2.78 0.21
CA ASP A 158 6.29 -3.93 0.44
C ASP A 158 5.41 -4.14 -0.80
N GLU A 159 5.76 -5.14 -1.60
CA GLU A 159 5.02 -5.54 -2.79
C GLU A 159 4.10 -6.70 -2.46
N ARG A 160 2.79 -6.50 -2.67
CA ARG A 160 1.76 -7.50 -2.44
C ARG A 160 1.16 -7.93 -3.77
N HIS A 161 1.33 -9.19 -4.11
CA HIS A 161 0.79 -9.80 -5.32
C HIS A 161 -0.51 -10.54 -4.98
N VAL A 162 -1.57 -10.29 -5.74
CA VAL A 162 -2.89 -10.86 -5.50
C VAL A 162 -2.98 -12.24 -6.12
N LEU A 163 -3.17 -13.26 -5.29
CA LEU A 163 -3.38 -14.64 -5.72
C LEU A 163 -4.86 -14.93 -6.02
N SER A 164 -5.76 -14.43 -5.17
CA SER A 164 -7.20 -14.53 -5.37
C SER A 164 -7.92 -13.29 -4.86
N PHE A 165 -9.06 -12.99 -5.48
CA PHE A 165 -9.91 -11.85 -5.16
C PHE A 165 -11.37 -12.23 -5.33
N GLU A 166 -12.12 -12.19 -4.24
CA GLU A 166 -13.52 -12.59 -4.15
C GLU A 166 -14.37 -11.38 -3.76
N PRO A 167 -15.04 -10.73 -4.74
CA PRO A 167 -16.05 -9.71 -4.46
C PRO A 167 -17.17 -10.29 -3.57
N GLY A 168 -17.51 -9.60 -2.49
CA GLY A 168 -18.50 -10.04 -1.52
C GLY A 168 -17.99 -11.05 -0.48
N GLY A 169 -16.70 -11.43 -0.51
CA GLY A 169 -16.09 -12.25 0.53
C GLY A 169 -16.10 -11.51 1.88
N VAL A 170 -16.70 -12.13 2.90
CA VAL A 170 -16.83 -11.55 4.25
C VAL A 170 -16.30 -12.53 5.27
N LEU A 171 -15.61 -12.02 6.30
CA LEU A 171 -15.20 -12.82 7.44
C LEU A 171 -16.38 -13.07 8.37
N GLU A 172 -16.83 -14.33 8.47
CA GLU A 172 -17.95 -14.74 9.31
C GLU A 172 -17.66 -14.58 10.81
N ASP A 173 -16.41 -14.81 11.23
CA ASP A 173 -16.01 -14.71 12.63
C ASP A 173 -15.87 -13.24 13.06
N SER A 174 -16.92 -12.73 13.72
CA SER A 174 -16.93 -11.36 14.23
C SER A 174 -15.87 -11.07 15.30
N SER A 175 -15.34 -12.10 15.98
CA SER A 175 -14.34 -11.93 17.04
C SER A 175 -12.98 -11.46 16.52
N MET A 176 -12.71 -11.70 15.23
CA MET A 176 -11.44 -11.36 14.58
C MET A 176 -11.20 -9.86 14.40
N TRP A 177 -12.26 -9.05 14.48
CA TRP A 177 -12.22 -7.60 14.25
C TRP A 177 -11.91 -6.78 15.51
N GLN A 178 -11.88 -7.42 16.69
CA GLN A 178 -11.72 -6.68 17.94
C GLN A 178 -10.27 -6.71 18.39
N ALA A 179 -9.69 -5.51 18.58
CA ALA A 179 -8.41 -5.35 19.23
C ALA A 179 -8.52 -5.84 20.69
N PRO A 180 -7.54 -6.62 21.20
CA PRO A 180 -7.53 -7.08 22.58
C PRO A 180 -7.43 -5.94 23.59
N ALA A 181 -7.85 -6.18 24.83
CA ALA A 181 -7.87 -5.16 25.88
C ALA A 181 -6.50 -4.50 26.13
N TYR A 182 -5.40 -5.26 26.01
CA TYR A 182 -4.05 -4.72 26.22
C TYR A 182 -3.60 -3.71 25.14
N CYS A 183 -4.32 -3.58 24.02
CA CYS A 183 -4.10 -2.49 23.07
C CYS A 183 -4.47 -1.10 23.65
N PHE A 184 -5.19 -1.06 24.76
CA PHE A 184 -5.73 0.17 25.36
C PHE A 184 -5.05 0.55 26.69
N ASP A 185 -4.11 -0.26 27.19
CA ASP A 185 -3.51 -0.12 28.53
C ASP A 185 -2.41 0.96 28.62
N GLY A 186 -2.32 1.88 27.64
CA GLY A 186 -1.50 3.10 27.69
C GLY A 186 0.02 2.89 27.85
N SER A 187 0.52 1.68 27.66
CA SER A 187 1.92 1.29 27.94
C SER A 187 2.72 0.90 26.69
N ASN A 188 2.09 0.88 25.50
CA ASN A 188 2.79 0.69 24.24
C ASN A 188 3.29 2.06 23.77
N GLY A 189 4.58 2.33 23.99
CA GLY A 189 5.29 3.57 23.64
C GLY A 189 5.39 3.87 22.14
N GLY A 190 4.23 3.99 21.49
CA GLY A 190 4.02 4.57 20.18
C GLY A 190 3.14 5.80 20.30
N ASP A 191 3.34 6.63 21.33
CA ASP A 191 2.81 7.98 21.35
C ASP A 191 3.52 8.80 20.26
N ALA A 192 3.03 8.68 19.02
CA ALA A 192 3.04 9.80 18.07
C ALA A 192 1.92 10.80 18.42
N ALA A 193 1.57 10.92 19.70
CA ALA A 193 0.81 12.05 20.24
C ALA A 193 1.72 13.29 20.32
N GLY A 194 2.22 13.73 19.17
CA GLY A 194 2.78 15.06 18.95
C GLY A 194 1.67 15.97 18.45
N GLY A 195 0.82 16.46 19.35
CA GLY A 195 -0.07 17.56 19.01
C GLY A 195 0.73 18.79 18.57
N VAL A 196 0.16 19.53 17.61
CA VAL A 196 0.54 20.85 17.10
C VAL A 196 1.51 20.86 15.91
N GLY A 197 0.93 20.95 14.72
CA GLY A 197 1.47 21.72 13.60
C GLY A 197 2.85 21.33 13.09
N GLY A 198 2.92 20.27 12.30
CA GLY A 198 4.13 19.94 11.54
C GLY A 198 3.79 18.92 10.47
N GLN A 199 4.16 19.21 9.23
CA GLN A 199 4.09 18.30 8.09
C GLN A 199 4.66 16.94 8.49
N GLY A 200 3.82 15.90 8.58
CA GLY A 200 4.30 14.52 8.66
C GLY A 200 5.19 14.26 7.44
N SER A 201 6.47 13.96 7.68
CA SER A 201 7.40 13.71 6.58
C SER A 201 6.97 12.44 5.85
N ARG A 202 7.21 12.42 4.54
CA ARG A 202 6.94 11.29 3.64
C ARG A 202 7.58 9.99 4.14
N ASP A 203 8.62 10.11 4.95
CA ASP A 203 9.37 9.01 5.56
C ASP A 203 8.60 8.30 6.70
N ASP A 204 7.74 9.03 7.43
CA ASP A 204 6.97 8.48 8.56
C ASP A 204 5.77 7.64 8.07
N LEU A 205 5.16 8.03 6.95
CA LEU A 205 4.06 7.30 6.31
C LEU A 205 4.56 5.98 5.68
N VAL A 206 5.74 6.00 5.05
CA VAL A 206 6.35 4.80 4.45
C VAL A 206 6.90 3.87 5.53
N ASN A 207 7.50 4.40 6.61
CA ASN A 207 7.98 3.59 7.73
C ASN A 207 6.86 2.87 8.50
N SER A 208 5.66 3.46 8.56
CA SER A 208 4.50 2.85 9.22
C SER A 208 4.00 1.59 8.47
N MET A 209 4.16 1.55 7.14
CA MET A 209 3.90 0.34 6.34
C MET A 209 5.08 -0.64 6.32
N ILE A 210 6.26 -0.23 6.82
CA ILE A 210 7.45 -1.08 6.93
C ILE A 210 7.45 -1.92 8.22
N GLY A 211 6.52 -1.69 9.15
CA GLY A 211 6.32 -2.53 10.34
C GLY A 211 5.94 -4.00 10.05
N PHE A 212 5.68 -4.37 8.79
CA PHE A 212 5.45 -5.75 8.37
C PHE A 212 6.73 -6.64 8.32
N ALA A 213 7.91 -6.10 8.58
CA ALA A 213 9.12 -6.89 8.79
C ALA A 213 9.41 -7.08 10.28
N GLY A 214 9.31 -8.31 10.78
CA GLY A 214 9.63 -8.65 12.16
C GLY A 214 11.03 -8.21 12.59
N ALA A 215 11.06 -7.21 13.48
CA ALA A 215 12.12 -6.82 14.42
C ALA A 215 13.50 -6.39 13.87
N PRO A 216 14.33 -5.74 14.72
CA PRO A 216 14.49 -4.30 14.83
C PRO A 216 15.69 -3.81 14.01
N ALA A 217 15.67 -2.60 13.47
CA ALA A 217 16.92 -2.00 13.00
C ALA A 217 16.94 -0.48 13.12
N ALA A 218 17.98 -0.04 13.79
CA ALA A 218 18.51 1.31 13.84
C ALA A 218 18.59 1.95 12.45
N ALA A 219 18.45 3.28 12.47
CA ALA A 219 18.54 4.18 11.34
C ALA A 219 19.68 3.83 10.36
N ALA A 220 19.31 3.61 9.09
CA ALA A 220 20.21 3.70 7.97
C ALA A 220 19.59 4.65 6.94
N SER A 221 20.30 5.74 6.69
CA SER A 221 20.01 6.78 5.70
C SER A 221 20.01 6.22 4.28
N PHE A 222 18.97 6.53 3.50
CA PHE A 222 18.89 6.21 2.08
C PHE A 222 19.56 7.29 1.23
N GLU A 223 20.60 6.89 0.50
CA GLU A 223 21.14 7.63 -0.65
C GLU A 223 20.43 7.11 -1.90
N GLN A 224 19.99 8.03 -2.76
CA GLN A 224 19.08 7.77 -3.87
C GLN A 224 19.89 7.56 -5.16
N ASP A 225 20.14 6.32 -5.54
CA ASP A 225 20.75 5.99 -6.84
C ASP A 225 19.74 5.30 -7.78
N ALA A 226 19.21 6.10 -8.69
CA ALA A 226 18.47 5.67 -9.86
C ALA A 226 19.44 5.41 -11.01
N ALA A 227 19.94 4.17 -11.15
CA ALA A 227 20.56 3.67 -12.38
C ALA A 227 20.84 2.15 -12.29
N ALA A 228 19.84 1.30 -12.58
CA ALA A 228 20.07 -0.08 -13.03
C ALA A 228 18.75 -0.73 -13.47
N CYS A 229 18.21 -0.30 -14.60
CA CYS A 229 17.28 -1.09 -15.40
C CYS A 229 17.67 -0.90 -16.86
N ASP A 230 18.85 -1.41 -17.20
CA ASP A 230 19.19 -1.79 -18.57
C ASP A 230 19.98 -3.10 -18.44
N GLU A 231 19.65 -4.08 -19.29
CA GLU A 231 20.07 -5.49 -19.29
C GLU A 231 19.38 -6.42 -18.28
N LEU A 232 18.28 -7.04 -18.72
CA LEU A 232 18.16 -8.49 -19.00
C LEU A 232 16.89 -8.78 -19.81
#